data_AF-A0AAW3ENR6-F1
#
_entry.id   AF-A0AAW3ENR6-F1
#
_cell.length_a   1.000
_cell.length_b   1.000
_cell.length_c   1.000
_cell.angle_alpha   90.00
_cell.angle_beta   90.00
_cell.angle_gamma   90.00
#
_symmetry.space_group_name_H-M   'P 1'
#
loop_
_entity.id
_entity.type
_entity.pdbx_description
1 polymer ?
#
loop_
_entity_poly.entity_id
_entity_poly.type
_entity_poly.pdbx_seq_one_letter_code
_entity_poly.pdbx_strand_id
1 'polypeptide(L)'
;MTDKKAIQVVSFSGGRTSGHLVHLMEQRRIAGEDVRYIFTDTGAEHSKTYEFIRNIVKHWGIDLICLRLVINPELGKGNSYKVVSVDEIGPDLQPFRDACSKYGTPYVGGRFCTRTMKIEPFHRYCKDHFPEHEKWLGIRIDEPKRLTPKEGVHYLADISDMEKKDILAWWKQQPFDLDLPEHLGNCVFCIEKGINKIALAARDEPQLAAEFWQLITDPSVRVVDRRQQANKIMYRGNHSLESVIALYADKSREDIAATIRGNGGYESGSCTESCEAFACGFDGEDLLVDEIETAPANEYVASLNAYKAAPAHELKKVGDQLCTPDPLFWGINAMFGPLVLDLFSDGENSKCEAYYTAEDNALAQDWSSCLAELNGAAFGNPPYSRAKQHEGQYITGMRHIIDHAMEMRELGGRYVFLIKSATAEVWWPEEADHIAFIRGRISFDLPTWFKPKDATQIASSAGFGVAIAVFDKQWRGPASAYIECDRLYAQGEAFMAQIRREAERMTRRAAA
;
A
#
# COMPACT_ATOMS: atom_id res chain seq x y z
N MET A 1 -20.35 -41.09 12.58
CA MET A 1 -20.07 -40.10 11.52
C MET A 1 -18.57 -40.16 11.32
N THR A 2 -18.11 -40.64 10.17
CA THR A 2 -16.69 -40.67 9.84
C THR A 2 -16.18 -39.24 9.76
N ASP A 3 -15.20 -38.87 10.59
CA ASP A 3 -14.41 -37.64 10.46
C ASP A 3 -13.87 -37.57 9.03
N LYS A 4 -14.56 -36.81 8.17
CA LYS A 4 -14.12 -36.59 6.80
C LYS A 4 -13.05 -35.51 6.90
N LYS A 5 -11.78 -35.90 6.74
CA LYS A 5 -10.66 -34.94 6.73
C LYS A 5 -10.95 -33.85 5.70
N ALA A 6 -10.71 -32.59 6.06
CA ALA A 6 -10.91 -31.44 5.19
C ALA A 6 -10.05 -31.56 3.92
N ILE A 7 -10.58 -31.07 2.79
CA ILE A 7 -9.86 -31.07 1.51
C ILE A 7 -8.68 -30.12 1.62
N GLN A 8 -7.49 -30.55 1.19
CA GLN A 8 -6.27 -29.75 1.25
C GLN A 8 -6.11 -29.03 -0.09
N VAL A 9 -6.27 -27.71 -0.13
CA VAL A 9 -6.18 -26.90 -1.36
C VAL A 9 -4.87 -26.14 -1.40
N VAL A 10 -4.03 -26.46 -2.37
CA VAL A 10 -2.72 -25.84 -2.59
C VAL A 10 -2.85 -24.66 -3.56
N SER A 11 -2.47 -23.46 -3.12
CA SER A 11 -2.32 -22.30 -3.99
C SER A 11 -0.95 -22.34 -4.67
N PHE A 12 -0.94 -22.82 -5.91
CA PHE A 12 0.27 -22.89 -6.73
C PHE A 12 0.46 -21.55 -7.46
N SER A 13 1.60 -20.87 -7.26
CA SER A 13 1.89 -19.55 -7.86
C SER A 13 2.83 -19.61 -9.06
N GLY A 14 3.19 -20.81 -9.52
CA GLY A 14 4.17 -21.01 -10.60
C GLY A 14 5.62 -20.74 -10.20
N GLY A 15 5.91 -20.47 -8.92
CA GLY A 15 7.27 -20.25 -8.42
C GLY A 15 7.90 -21.53 -7.87
N ARG A 16 9.23 -21.59 -7.81
CA ARG A 16 10.01 -22.74 -7.30
C ARG A 16 9.56 -23.21 -5.90
N THR A 17 9.33 -22.29 -4.97
CA THR A 17 8.86 -22.64 -3.61
C THR A 17 7.46 -23.25 -3.64
N SER A 18 6.51 -22.63 -4.34
CA SER A 18 5.17 -23.18 -4.49
C SER A 18 5.15 -24.52 -5.25
N GLY A 19 6.05 -24.71 -6.23
CA GLY A 19 6.21 -25.97 -6.93
C GLY A 19 6.77 -27.08 -6.03
N HIS A 20 7.66 -26.74 -5.10
CA HIS A 20 8.13 -27.69 -4.10
C HIS A 20 7.01 -28.08 -3.12
N LEU A 21 6.17 -27.13 -2.70
CA LEU A 21 4.97 -27.44 -1.92
C LEU A 21 4.02 -28.38 -2.68
N VAL A 22 3.79 -28.14 -3.98
CA VAL A 22 3.01 -29.05 -4.83
C VAL A 22 3.59 -30.46 -4.81
N HIS A 23 4.92 -30.61 -4.91
CA HIS A 23 5.57 -31.91 -4.83
C HIS A 23 5.28 -32.64 -3.51
N LEU A 24 5.45 -31.98 -2.37
CA LEU A 24 5.19 -32.58 -1.05
C LEU A 24 3.71 -32.94 -0.87
N MET A 25 2.81 -32.06 -1.30
CA MET A 25 1.38 -32.28 -1.20
C MET A 25 0.89 -33.38 -2.16
N GLU A 26 1.54 -33.56 -3.31
CA GLU A 26 1.30 -34.69 -4.21
C GLU A 26 1.71 -36.03 -3.58
N GLN A 27 2.81 -36.08 -2.81
CA GLN A 27 3.14 -37.30 -2.05
C GLN A 27 2.04 -37.65 -1.03
N ARG A 28 1.47 -36.63 -0.36
CA ARG A 28 0.33 -36.82 0.55
C ARG A 28 -0.93 -37.29 -0.19
N ARG A 29 -1.20 -36.74 -1.38
CA ARG A 29 -2.31 -37.19 -2.24
C ARG A 29 -2.17 -38.65 -2.64
N ILE A 30 -0.97 -39.06 -3.07
CA ILE A 30 -0.65 -40.45 -3.42
C ILE A 30 -0.80 -41.37 -2.19
N ALA A 31 -0.47 -40.87 -1.00
CA ALA A 31 -0.67 -41.59 0.26
C ALA A 31 -2.14 -41.66 0.72
N GLY A 32 -3.08 -41.06 -0.02
CA GLY A 32 -4.53 -41.18 0.20
C GLY A 32 -5.22 -39.94 0.78
N GLU A 33 -4.53 -38.81 0.90
CA GLU A 33 -5.17 -37.54 1.28
C GLU A 33 -5.92 -36.89 0.10
N ASP A 34 -6.98 -36.13 0.39
CA ASP A 34 -7.70 -35.39 -0.63
C ASP A 34 -7.06 -34.02 -0.86
N VAL A 35 -6.23 -33.92 -1.90
CA VAL A 35 -5.48 -32.71 -2.24
C VAL A 35 -5.93 -32.15 -3.59
N ARG A 36 -6.06 -30.83 -3.69
CA ARG A 36 -6.41 -30.09 -4.91
C ARG A 36 -5.39 -28.98 -5.16
N TYR A 37 -5.07 -28.73 -6.43
CA TYR A 37 -4.10 -27.71 -6.84
C TYR A 37 -4.80 -26.63 -7.65
N ILE A 38 -4.61 -25.36 -7.27
CA ILE A 38 -5.20 -24.23 -7.97
C ILE A 38 -4.09 -23.26 -8.39
N PHE A 39 -4.09 -22.88 -9.67
CA PHE A 39 -3.28 -21.78 -10.21
C PHE A 39 -4.21 -20.67 -10.70
N THR A 40 -3.88 -19.42 -10.38
CA THR A 40 -4.63 -18.24 -10.82
C THR A 40 -3.85 -17.50 -11.89
N ASP A 41 -4.29 -17.67 -13.14
CA ASP A 41 -3.63 -17.10 -14.31
C ASP A 41 -4.00 -15.63 -14.48
N THR A 42 -3.02 -14.76 -14.25
CA THR A 42 -3.16 -13.32 -14.42
C THR A 42 -3.00 -12.86 -15.87
N GLY A 43 -2.59 -13.76 -16.77
CA GLY A 43 -2.09 -13.43 -18.11
C GLY A 43 -0.78 -12.64 -18.12
N ALA A 44 -0.26 -12.26 -16.94
CA ALA A 44 0.88 -11.39 -16.76
C ALA A 44 2.07 -12.09 -16.10
N GLU A 45 2.10 -13.42 -16.11
CA GLU A 45 3.29 -14.16 -15.70
C GLU A 45 4.28 -14.28 -16.89
N HIS A 46 5.55 -14.54 -16.59
CA HIS A 46 6.58 -14.71 -17.61
C HIS A 46 6.34 -16.01 -18.40
N SER A 47 6.70 -16.04 -19.68
CA SER A 47 6.54 -17.23 -20.55
C SER A 47 7.16 -18.50 -19.92
N LYS A 48 8.35 -18.36 -19.33
CA LYS A 48 9.04 -19.40 -18.54
C LYS A 48 8.25 -19.91 -17.33
N THR A 49 7.47 -19.06 -16.67
CA THR A 49 6.57 -19.49 -15.58
C THR A 49 5.46 -20.40 -16.11
N TYR A 50 4.87 -20.09 -17.26
CA TYR A 50 3.89 -20.98 -17.90
C TYR A 50 4.52 -22.30 -18.37
N GLU A 51 5.70 -22.25 -18.98
CA GLU A 51 6.47 -23.44 -19.35
C GLU A 51 6.72 -24.34 -18.14
N PHE A 52 7.15 -23.76 -17.03
CA PHE A 52 7.40 -24.46 -15.78
C PHE A 52 6.17 -25.10 -15.17
N ILE A 53 5.02 -24.40 -15.16
CA ILE A 53 3.74 -24.94 -14.71
C ILE A 53 3.35 -26.17 -15.55
N ARG A 54 3.45 -26.08 -16.88
CA ARG A 54 3.13 -27.20 -17.79
C ARG A 54 4.07 -28.39 -17.57
N ASN A 55 5.35 -28.12 -17.32
CA ASN A 55 6.33 -29.16 -17.01
C ASN A 55 6.00 -29.87 -15.69
N ILE A 56 5.61 -29.14 -14.64
CA ILE A 56 5.13 -29.71 -13.37
C ILE A 56 3.90 -30.60 -13.59
N VAL A 57 2.88 -30.07 -14.27
CA VAL A 57 1.64 -30.81 -14.54
C VAL A 57 1.91 -32.10 -15.30
N LYS A 58 2.70 -32.01 -16.37
CA LYS A 58 3.06 -33.17 -17.20
C LYS A 58 3.92 -34.19 -16.46
N HIS A 59 4.89 -33.73 -15.67
CA HIS A 59 5.87 -34.62 -15.04
C HIS A 59 5.29 -35.36 -13.83
N TRP A 60 4.51 -34.67 -12.99
CA TRP A 60 3.89 -35.28 -11.81
C TRP A 60 2.48 -35.82 -12.07
N GLY A 61 1.89 -35.53 -13.24
CA GLY A 61 0.55 -36.00 -13.60
C GLY A 61 -0.54 -35.44 -12.70
N ILE A 62 -0.35 -34.21 -12.19
CA ILE A 62 -1.32 -33.56 -11.29
C ILE A 62 -2.50 -32.97 -12.06
N ASP A 63 -3.68 -33.00 -11.44
CA ASP A 63 -4.84 -32.27 -11.92
C ASP A 63 -4.81 -30.82 -11.41
N LEU A 64 -4.34 -29.90 -12.27
CA LEU A 64 -4.21 -28.48 -11.93
C LEU A 64 -5.41 -27.69 -12.43
N ILE A 65 -6.17 -27.14 -11.49
CA ILE A 65 -7.27 -26.23 -11.77
C ILE A 65 -6.69 -24.85 -12.09
N CYS A 66 -6.83 -24.40 -13.33
CA CYS A 66 -6.39 -23.07 -13.75
C CYS A 66 -7.59 -22.12 -13.80
N LEU A 67 -7.51 -21.02 -13.06
CA LEU A 67 -8.56 -20.01 -12.99
C LEU A 67 -8.10 -18.72 -13.65
N ARG A 68 -8.97 -18.13 -14.47
CA ARG A 68 -8.82 -16.77 -14.98
C ARG A 68 -9.94 -15.88 -14.46
N LEU A 69 -9.60 -14.64 -14.14
CA LEU A 69 -10.56 -13.61 -13.76
C LEU A 69 -11.57 -13.36 -14.89
N VAL A 70 -12.83 -13.20 -14.52
CA VAL A 70 -13.89 -12.67 -15.40
C VAL A 70 -14.44 -11.40 -14.75
N ILE A 71 -14.12 -10.26 -15.36
CA ILE A 71 -14.53 -8.96 -14.86
C ILE A 71 -16.02 -8.75 -15.08
N ASN A 72 -16.72 -8.31 -14.03
CA ASN A 72 -18.02 -7.67 -14.18
C ASN A 72 -17.78 -6.18 -14.53
N PRO A 73 -18.26 -5.66 -15.67
CA PRO A 73 -17.97 -4.28 -16.08
C PRO A 73 -18.52 -3.21 -15.12
N GLU A 74 -19.52 -3.54 -14.31
CA GLU A 74 -20.13 -2.60 -13.37
C GLU A 74 -19.29 -2.46 -12.09
N LEU A 75 -19.05 -1.21 -11.68
CA LEU A 75 -18.40 -0.89 -10.41
C LEU A 75 -19.29 -1.30 -9.24
N GLY A 76 -18.66 -1.87 -8.21
CA GLY A 76 -19.37 -2.39 -7.04
C GLY A 76 -19.98 -3.78 -7.24
N LYS A 77 -20.07 -4.29 -8.47
CA LYS A 77 -20.43 -5.70 -8.70
C LYS A 77 -19.19 -6.58 -8.62
N GLY A 78 -19.28 -7.71 -7.92
CA GLY A 78 -18.15 -8.63 -7.78
C GLY A 78 -17.82 -9.35 -9.09
N ASN A 79 -16.56 -9.74 -9.20
CA ASN A 79 -16.06 -10.48 -10.35
C ASN A 79 -16.31 -11.98 -10.18
N SER A 80 -16.20 -12.72 -11.27
CA SER A 80 -16.28 -14.18 -11.29
C SER A 80 -14.97 -14.77 -11.83
N TYR A 81 -14.98 -16.09 -12.06
CA TYR A 81 -13.86 -16.81 -12.63
C TYR A 81 -14.32 -17.66 -13.81
N LYS A 82 -13.38 -18.03 -14.66
CA LYS A 82 -13.51 -19.12 -15.63
C LYS A 82 -12.43 -20.15 -15.37
N VAL A 83 -12.80 -21.42 -15.44
CA VAL A 83 -11.84 -22.52 -15.45
C VAL A 83 -11.31 -22.66 -16.87
N VAL A 84 -10.00 -22.76 -17.02
CA VAL A 84 -9.32 -23.00 -18.29
C VAL A 84 -8.40 -24.21 -18.17
N SER A 85 -8.07 -24.82 -19.29
CA SER A 85 -7.06 -25.89 -19.31
C SER A 85 -5.65 -25.34 -19.15
N VAL A 86 -4.72 -26.21 -18.75
CA VAL A 86 -3.29 -25.92 -18.61
C VAL A 86 -2.64 -25.56 -19.97
N ASP A 87 -3.26 -25.93 -21.09
CA ASP A 87 -2.79 -25.55 -22.43
C ASP A 87 -3.23 -24.12 -22.80
N GLU A 88 -4.32 -23.63 -22.20
CA GLU A 88 -4.91 -22.30 -22.47
C GLU A 88 -4.31 -21.17 -21.62
N ILE A 89 -3.61 -21.47 -20.52
CA ILE A 89 -2.90 -20.43 -19.76
C ILE A 89 -1.73 -19.88 -20.59
N GLY A 90 -1.42 -18.60 -20.42
CA GLY A 90 -0.32 -17.98 -21.17
C GLY A 90 -0.20 -16.47 -20.99
N PRO A 91 0.89 -15.88 -21.49
CA PRO A 91 1.26 -14.48 -21.28
C PRO A 91 0.50 -13.54 -22.22
N ASP A 92 -0.84 -13.61 -22.25
CA ASP A 92 -1.68 -12.81 -23.14
C ASP A 92 -2.09 -11.44 -22.56
N LEU A 93 -1.76 -11.20 -21.28
CA LEU A 93 -2.12 -10.02 -20.50
C LEU A 93 -3.64 -9.74 -20.40
N GLN A 94 -4.51 -10.63 -20.89
CA GLN A 94 -5.93 -10.33 -21.04
C GLN A 94 -6.63 -10.14 -19.69
N PRO A 95 -6.47 -11.01 -18.67
CA PRO A 95 -7.07 -10.78 -17.37
C PRO A 95 -6.59 -9.47 -16.71
N PHE A 96 -5.34 -9.08 -16.98
CA PHE A 96 -4.76 -7.84 -16.47
C PHE A 96 -5.34 -6.60 -17.18
N ARG A 97 -5.55 -6.65 -18.50
CA ARG A 97 -6.27 -5.63 -19.28
C ARG A 97 -7.68 -5.44 -18.74
N ASP A 98 -8.40 -6.53 -18.55
CA ASP A 98 -9.77 -6.52 -18.06
C ASP A 98 -9.82 -5.86 -16.66
N ALA A 99 -8.90 -6.24 -15.77
CA ALA A 99 -8.82 -5.64 -14.44
C ALA A 99 -8.50 -4.13 -14.50
N CYS A 100 -7.59 -3.71 -15.38
CA CYS A 100 -7.26 -2.30 -15.56
C CYS A 100 -8.42 -1.48 -16.13
N SER A 101 -9.27 -2.09 -16.96
CA SER A 101 -10.47 -1.44 -17.51
C SER A 101 -11.51 -1.09 -16.44
N LYS A 102 -11.52 -1.81 -15.32
CA LYS A 102 -12.46 -1.58 -14.21
C LYS A 102 -11.85 -0.82 -13.05
N TYR A 103 -10.58 -1.04 -12.74
CA TYR A 103 -9.96 -0.54 -11.51
C TYR A 103 -8.84 0.49 -11.74
N GLY A 104 -8.46 0.75 -12.99
CA GLY A 104 -7.25 1.51 -13.31
C GLY A 104 -6.00 0.64 -13.14
N THR A 105 -4.81 1.22 -13.13
CA THR A 105 -3.56 0.46 -12.96
C THR A 105 -3.24 0.18 -11.49
N PRO A 106 -2.61 -0.96 -11.16
CA PRO A 106 -2.20 -1.23 -9.79
C PRO A 106 -1.00 -0.34 -9.40
N TYR A 107 -0.86 -0.06 -8.11
CA TYR A 107 0.28 0.68 -7.56
C TYR A 107 0.58 0.17 -6.14
N VAL A 108 1.72 0.56 -5.57
CA VAL A 108 2.22 0.02 -4.29
C VAL A 108 1.20 0.10 -3.14
N GLY A 109 0.43 1.19 -3.04
CA GLY A 109 -0.65 1.35 -2.05
C GLY A 109 -2.01 0.78 -2.48
N GLY A 110 -2.19 0.46 -3.77
CA GLY A 110 -3.42 -0.08 -4.34
C GLY A 110 -3.16 -1.37 -5.11
N ARG A 111 -2.72 -2.42 -4.38
CA ARG A 111 -2.33 -3.73 -4.93
C ARG A 111 -3.52 -4.61 -5.34
N PHE A 112 -4.52 -4.02 -6.01
CA PHE A 112 -5.76 -4.72 -6.33
C PHE A 112 -5.52 -5.95 -7.22
N CYS A 113 -4.46 -5.98 -8.03
CA CYS A 113 -4.16 -7.12 -8.89
C CYS A 113 -4.08 -8.43 -8.11
N THR A 114 -3.50 -8.42 -6.89
CA THR A 114 -3.41 -9.64 -6.07
C THR A 114 -4.79 -10.05 -5.54
N ARG A 115 -5.56 -9.11 -4.98
CA ARG A 115 -6.92 -9.38 -4.49
C ARG A 115 -7.82 -9.87 -5.62
N THR A 116 -7.88 -9.10 -6.70
CA THR A 116 -8.86 -9.28 -7.76
C THR A 116 -8.51 -10.40 -8.73
N MET A 117 -7.24 -10.60 -9.06
CA MET A 117 -6.86 -11.59 -10.06
C MET A 117 -6.40 -12.92 -9.44
N LYS A 118 -6.05 -12.94 -8.15
CA LYS A 118 -5.57 -14.16 -7.47
C LYS A 118 -6.53 -14.61 -6.38
N ILE A 119 -6.87 -13.75 -5.42
CA ILE A 119 -7.69 -14.16 -4.27
C ILE A 119 -9.16 -14.39 -4.65
N GLU A 120 -9.80 -13.41 -5.30
CA GLU A 120 -11.22 -13.47 -5.65
C GLU A 120 -11.57 -14.72 -6.48
N PRO A 121 -10.83 -15.07 -7.58
CA PRO A 121 -11.10 -16.29 -8.32
C PRO A 121 -10.89 -17.56 -7.49
N PHE A 122 -9.79 -17.62 -6.73
CA PHE A 122 -9.47 -18.78 -5.90
C PHE A 122 -10.55 -19.03 -4.83
N HIS A 123 -10.92 -18.01 -4.06
CA HIS A 123 -11.91 -18.19 -2.99
C HIS A 123 -13.29 -18.50 -3.52
N ARG A 124 -13.72 -17.87 -4.63
CA ARG A 124 -15.03 -18.18 -5.21
C ARG A 124 -15.07 -19.63 -5.73
N TYR A 125 -14.01 -20.08 -6.40
CA TYR A 125 -13.92 -21.48 -6.82
C TYR A 125 -13.95 -22.45 -5.63
N CYS A 126 -13.18 -22.19 -4.58
CA CYS A 126 -13.21 -23.02 -3.37
C CYS A 126 -14.58 -23.00 -2.70
N LYS A 127 -15.28 -21.87 -2.66
CA LYS A 127 -16.64 -21.79 -2.11
C LYS A 127 -17.63 -22.66 -2.90
N ASP A 128 -17.53 -22.65 -4.22
CA ASP A 128 -18.43 -23.38 -5.11
C ASP A 128 -18.16 -24.90 -5.12
N HIS A 129 -16.90 -25.31 -4.91
CA HIS A 129 -16.48 -26.71 -5.11
C HIS A 129 -15.92 -27.41 -3.87
N PHE A 130 -15.32 -26.66 -2.94
CA PHE A 130 -14.61 -27.16 -1.76
C PHE A 130 -14.98 -26.35 -0.49
N PRO A 131 -16.25 -26.28 -0.08
CA PRO A 131 -16.69 -25.40 1.02
C PRO A 131 -16.00 -25.70 2.36
N GLU A 132 -15.61 -26.96 2.60
CA GLU A 132 -14.82 -27.41 3.74
C GLU A 132 -13.38 -27.74 3.27
N HIS A 133 -12.47 -26.79 3.36
CA HIS A 133 -11.08 -26.95 2.92
C HIS A 133 -10.07 -26.23 3.82
N GLU A 134 -8.83 -26.73 3.78
CA GLU A 134 -7.65 -26.10 4.36
C GLU A 134 -6.72 -25.61 3.23
N LYS A 135 -6.20 -24.39 3.35
CA LYS A 135 -5.43 -23.71 2.31
C LYS A 135 -3.93 -23.82 2.58
N TRP A 136 -3.16 -24.17 1.56
CA TRP A 136 -1.70 -24.33 1.64
C TRP A 136 -0.96 -23.30 0.79
N LEU A 137 0.02 -22.63 1.40
CA LEU A 137 0.82 -21.56 0.79
C LEU A 137 2.31 -21.87 0.78
N GLY A 138 2.98 -21.61 -0.34
CA GLY A 138 4.41 -21.82 -0.50
C GLY A 138 5.28 -20.75 0.16
N ILE A 139 5.21 -20.61 1.49
CA ILE A 139 6.02 -19.69 2.30
C ILE A 139 6.99 -20.49 3.17
N ARG A 140 8.28 -20.16 3.11
CA ARG A 140 9.36 -20.91 3.75
C ARG A 140 9.61 -20.45 5.20
N ILE A 141 10.41 -21.25 5.91
CA ILE A 141 10.79 -20.96 7.29
C ILE A 141 11.72 -19.74 7.43
N ASP A 142 12.52 -19.43 6.40
CA ASP A 142 13.37 -18.23 6.31
C ASP A 142 12.58 -16.95 5.98
N GLU A 143 11.24 -17.01 6.00
CA GLU A 143 10.33 -15.91 5.74
C GLU A 143 9.42 -15.58 6.95
N PRO A 144 9.96 -15.44 8.17
CA PRO A 144 9.16 -15.44 9.41
C PRO A 144 8.14 -14.30 9.49
N LYS A 145 8.40 -13.16 8.84
CA LYS A 145 7.45 -12.04 8.75
C LYS A 145 6.17 -12.38 7.99
N ARG A 146 6.19 -13.45 7.19
CA ARG A 146 5.10 -13.89 6.30
C ARG A 146 4.35 -15.11 6.84
N LEU A 147 4.78 -15.65 7.99
CA LEU A 147 4.17 -16.80 8.66
C LEU A 147 3.16 -16.34 9.72
N THR A 148 2.10 -15.65 9.28
CA THR A 148 1.04 -15.19 10.18
C THR A 148 0.09 -16.35 10.51
N PRO A 149 -0.06 -16.77 11.78
CA PRO A 149 -0.97 -17.87 12.13
C PRO A 149 -2.42 -17.53 11.79
N LYS A 150 -3.10 -18.39 11.02
CA LYS A 150 -4.53 -18.26 10.68
C LYS A 150 -5.21 -19.60 10.63
N GLU A 151 -6.47 -19.63 11.05
CA GLU A 151 -7.29 -20.84 11.01
C GLU A 151 -7.47 -21.32 9.56
N GLY A 152 -7.29 -22.62 9.33
CA GLY A 152 -7.41 -23.23 8.01
C GLY A 152 -6.35 -22.79 6.99
N VAL A 153 -5.28 -22.11 7.40
CA VAL A 153 -4.16 -21.72 6.52
C VAL A 153 -2.87 -22.35 7.01
N HIS A 154 -2.21 -23.06 6.10
CA HIS A 154 -0.95 -23.75 6.32
C HIS A 154 0.13 -23.25 5.36
N TYR A 155 1.37 -23.33 5.81
CA TYR A 155 2.55 -22.89 5.09
C TYR A 155 3.46 -24.07 4.76
N LEU A 156 4.31 -23.92 3.75
CA LEU A 156 5.39 -24.87 3.50
C LEU A 156 6.27 -25.05 4.77
N ALA A 157 6.46 -23.98 5.53
CA ALA A 157 7.16 -24.00 6.82
C ALA A 157 6.56 -24.97 7.86
N ASP A 158 5.28 -25.34 7.74
CA ASP A 158 4.63 -26.27 8.68
C ASP A 158 5.04 -27.73 8.43
N ILE A 159 5.55 -28.03 7.23
CA ILE A 159 5.90 -29.39 6.79
C ILE A 159 7.35 -29.51 6.28
N SER A 160 8.11 -28.41 6.27
CA SER A 160 9.47 -28.36 5.76
C SER A 160 10.27 -27.24 6.42
N ASP A 161 11.52 -27.54 6.77
CA ASP A 161 12.52 -26.59 7.27
C ASP A 161 13.39 -25.98 6.15
N MET A 162 13.04 -26.21 4.89
CA MET A 162 13.84 -25.76 3.75
C MET A 162 13.80 -24.24 3.57
N GLU A 163 14.98 -23.64 3.45
CA GLU A 163 15.17 -22.23 3.12
C GLU A 163 15.31 -22.04 1.60
N LYS A 164 15.49 -20.79 1.16
CA LYS A 164 15.65 -20.47 -0.28
C LYS A 164 16.74 -21.31 -0.94
N LYS A 165 17.89 -21.48 -0.28
CA LYS A 165 19.04 -22.22 -0.84
C LYS A 165 18.74 -23.69 -1.03
N ASP A 166 18.01 -24.31 -0.11
CA ASP A 166 17.64 -25.70 -0.17
C ASP A 166 16.65 -25.96 -1.31
N ILE A 167 15.66 -25.07 -1.47
CA ILE A 167 14.71 -25.13 -2.58
C ILE A 167 15.43 -25.04 -3.92
N LEU A 168 16.41 -24.13 -4.06
CA LEU A 168 17.21 -24.01 -5.28
C LEU A 168 18.09 -25.25 -5.51
N ALA A 169 18.68 -25.82 -4.46
CA ALA A 169 19.50 -27.02 -4.55
C ALA A 169 18.66 -28.26 -4.95
N TRP A 170 17.43 -28.35 -4.46
CA TRP A 170 16.48 -29.40 -4.81
C TRP A 170 16.02 -29.30 -6.26
N TRP A 171 15.68 -28.08 -6.73
CA TRP A 171 15.28 -27.85 -8.13
C TRP A 171 16.40 -28.15 -9.14
N LYS A 172 17.67 -27.93 -8.78
CA LYS A 172 18.82 -28.32 -9.62
C LYS A 172 18.94 -29.83 -9.87
N GLN A 173 18.33 -30.66 -9.02
CA GLN A 173 18.33 -32.11 -9.16
C GLN A 173 17.14 -32.64 -9.98
N GLN A 174 16.17 -31.78 -10.28
CA GLN A 174 14.99 -32.15 -11.04
C GLN A 174 15.29 -32.22 -12.55
N PRO A 175 14.50 -33.00 -13.33
CA PRO A 175 14.69 -33.11 -14.79
C PRO A 175 14.40 -31.80 -15.56
N PHE A 176 13.81 -30.80 -14.91
CA PHE A 176 13.58 -29.45 -15.42
C PHE A 176 13.58 -28.45 -14.25
N ASP A 177 13.70 -27.16 -14.55
CA ASP A 177 13.60 -26.06 -13.59
C ASP A 177 12.83 -24.89 -14.22
N LEU A 178 12.48 -23.87 -13.42
CA LEU A 178 11.79 -22.67 -13.88
C LEU A 178 12.59 -21.87 -14.94
N ASP A 179 13.91 -22.00 -14.95
CA ASP A 179 14.79 -21.39 -15.97
C ASP A 179 14.52 -19.88 -16.19
N LEU A 180 14.25 -19.17 -15.09
CA LEU A 180 13.94 -17.75 -15.08
C LEU A 180 14.96 -17.00 -14.20
N PRO A 181 15.69 -16.02 -14.75
CA PRO A 181 16.51 -15.10 -13.96
C PRO A 181 15.69 -14.39 -12.89
N GLU A 182 16.26 -14.29 -11.68
CA GLU A 182 15.51 -13.86 -10.50
C GLU A 182 15.01 -12.40 -10.58
N HIS A 183 15.71 -11.52 -11.29
CA HIS A 183 15.30 -10.11 -11.44
C HIS A 183 14.07 -9.95 -12.32
N LEU A 184 13.83 -10.88 -13.25
CA LEU A 184 12.65 -10.89 -14.10
C LEU A 184 11.41 -11.23 -13.28
N GLY A 185 11.50 -12.22 -12.38
CA GLY A 185 10.39 -12.66 -11.54
C GLY A 185 9.21 -13.25 -12.33
N ASN A 186 8.27 -13.92 -11.64
CA ASN A 186 7.12 -14.53 -12.30
C ASN A 186 6.23 -13.48 -12.98
N CYS A 187 5.62 -12.59 -12.20
CA CYS A 187 4.71 -11.58 -12.76
C CYS A 187 5.52 -10.46 -13.42
N VAL A 188 5.30 -10.20 -14.70
CA VAL A 188 6.03 -9.20 -15.50
C VAL A 188 5.78 -7.81 -14.93
N PHE A 189 6.85 -7.03 -14.75
CA PHE A 189 6.78 -5.63 -14.26
C PHE A 189 5.93 -5.39 -12.99
N CYS A 190 5.81 -6.38 -12.11
CA CYS A 190 5.09 -6.30 -10.85
C CYS A 190 5.44 -5.05 -10.02
N ILE A 191 4.42 -4.39 -9.48
CA ILE A 191 4.52 -3.18 -8.64
C ILE A 191 5.32 -3.36 -7.35
N GLU A 192 5.46 -4.61 -6.90
CA GLU A 192 6.21 -4.96 -5.70
C GLU A 192 7.72 -5.01 -5.94
N LYS A 193 8.17 -5.08 -7.20
CA LYS A 193 9.60 -5.03 -7.53
C LYS A 193 10.17 -3.64 -7.26
N GLY A 194 11.40 -3.60 -6.75
CA GLY A 194 12.18 -2.36 -6.67
C GLY A 194 12.50 -1.81 -8.06
N ILE A 195 12.64 -0.49 -8.18
CA ILE A 195 12.85 0.20 -9.46
C ILE A 195 14.10 -0.28 -10.22
N ASN A 196 15.17 -0.67 -9.51
CA ASN A 196 16.36 -1.26 -10.13
C ASN A 196 16.05 -2.58 -10.87
N LYS A 197 15.19 -3.44 -10.29
CA LYS A 197 14.75 -4.70 -10.92
C LYS A 197 13.83 -4.44 -12.09
N ILE A 198 12.93 -3.45 -11.98
CA ILE A 198 12.07 -3.03 -13.10
C ILE A 198 12.90 -2.51 -14.27
N ALA A 199 13.90 -1.65 -14.01
CA ALA A 199 14.81 -1.14 -15.03
C ALA A 199 15.59 -2.26 -15.72
N LEU A 200 16.15 -3.20 -14.95
CA LEU A 200 16.89 -4.34 -15.52
C LEU A 200 15.96 -5.27 -16.32
N ALA A 201 14.75 -5.54 -15.81
CA ALA A 201 13.78 -6.35 -16.53
C ALA A 201 13.35 -5.70 -17.85
N ALA A 202 13.15 -4.37 -17.86
CA ALA A 202 12.81 -3.65 -19.09
C ALA A 202 13.97 -3.62 -20.10
N ARG A 203 15.22 -3.66 -19.61
CA ARG A 203 16.41 -3.75 -20.46
C ARG A 203 16.57 -5.14 -21.08
N ASP A 204 16.31 -6.19 -20.31
CA ASP A 204 16.43 -7.58 -20.75
C ASP A 204 15.27 -8.02 -21.64
N GLU A 205 14.07 -7.49 -21.39
CA GLU A 205 12.83 -7.85 -22.10
C GLU A 205 12.15 -6.60 -22.70
N PRO A 206 12.77 -5.91 -23.69
CA PRO A 206 12.27 -4.62 -24.18
C PRO A 206 10.95 -4.73 -24.94
N GLN A 207 10.68 -5.84 -25.64
CA GLN A 207 9.39 -6.06 -26.29
C GLN A 207 8.27 -6.21 -25.26
N LEU A 208 8.50 -7.00 -24.21
CA LEU A 208 7.55 -7.18 -23.11
C LEU A 208 7.31 -5.87 -22.35
N ALA A 209 8.35 -5.04 -22.18
CA ALA A 209 8.21 -3.71 -21.59
C ALA A 209 7.31 -2.81 -22.43
N ALA A 210 7.46 -2.86 -23.76
CA ALA A 210 6.61 -2.10 -24.68
C ALA A 210 5.15 -2.59 -24.65
N GLU A 211 4.93 -3.90 -24.65
CA GLU A 211 3.58 -4.49 -24.55
C GLU A 211 2.89 -4.15 -23.23
N PHE A 212 3.63 -4.23 -22.12
CA PHE A 212 3.11 -3.86 -20.80
C PHE A 212 2.84 -2.36 -20.70
N TRP A 213 3.71 -1.52 -21.28
CA TRP A 213 3.48 -0.07 -21.36
C TRP A 213 2.20 0.26 -22.14
N GLN A 214 2.02 -0.36 -23.30
CA GLN A 214 0.80 -0.21 -24.10
C GLN A 214 -0.44 -0.62 -23.32
N LEU A 215 -0.37 -1.70 -22.54
CA LEU A 215 -1.45 -2.12 -21.67
C LEU A 215 -1.83 -1.04 -20.66
N ILE A 216 -0.87 -0.55 -19.88
CA ILE A 216 -1.15 0.33 -18.73
C ILE A 216 -1.47 1.77 -19.14
N THR A 217 -1.23 2.10 -20.41
CA THR A 217 -1.55 3.40 -21.01
C THR A 217 -2.66 3.33 -22.05
N ASP A 218 -3.29 2.17 -22.22
CA ASP A 218 -4.40 2.00 -23.16
C ASP A 218 -5.57 2.94 -22.78
N PRO A 219 -6.24 3.58 -23.76
CA PRO A 219 -7.41 4.42 -23.48
C PRO A 219 -8.55 3.70 -22.74
N SER A 220 -8.61 2.37 -22.79
CA SER A 220 -9.59 1.57 -22.05
C SER A 220 -9.31 1.48 -20.55
N VAL A 221 -8.10 1.85 -20.10
CA VAL A 221 -7.75 1.85 -18.67
C VAL A 221 -8.58 2.91 -17.95
N ARG A 222 -9.32 2.48 -16.94
CA ARG A 222 -10.19 3.40 -16.18
C ARG A 222 -9.37 4.50 -15.52
N VAL A 223 -9.78 5.74 -15.75
CA VAL A 223 -9.34 6.89 -14.96
C VAL A 223 -10.09 6.88 -13.63
N VAL A 224 -9.33 6.85 -12.53
CA VAL A 224 -9.91 6.85 -11.19
C VAL A 224 -9.87 8.29 -10.68
N ASP A 225 -11.01 8.99 -10.70
CA ASP A 225 -11.10 10.43 -10.39
C ASP A 225 -10.59 10.80 -8.99
N ARG A 226 -10.63 9.85 -8.04
CA ARG A 226 -10.11 10.02 -6.67
C ARG A 226 -8.61 9.78 -6.55
N ARG A 227 -7.96 9.26 -7.59
CA ARG A 227 -6.53 8.95 -7.59
C ARG A 227 -5.75 10.24 -7.82
N GLN A 228 -4.95 10.60 -6.83
CA GLN A 228 -4.14 11.83 -6.85
C GLN A 228 -2.96 11.74 -7.83
N GLN A 229 -2.48 10.51 -8.11
CA GLN A 229 -1.41 10.24 -9.07
C GLN A 229 -1.97 9.79 -10.41
N ALA A 230 -1.29 10.16 -11.50
CA ALA A 230 -1.65 9.68 -12.83
C ALA A 230 -1.62 8.14 -12.88
N ASN A 231 -2.54 7.54 -13.61
CA ASN A 231 -2.63 6.07 -13.74
C ASN A 231 -1.31 5.40 -14.14
N LYS A 232 -0.46 6.06 -14.93
CA LYS A 232 0.83 5.49 -15.31
C LYS A 232 1.82 5.32 -14.14
N ILE A 233 1.59 5.95 -12.99
CA ILE A 233 2.44 5.83 -11.80
C ILE A 233 2.09 4.53 -11.06
N MET A 234 2.99 3.56 -11.09
CA MET A 234 2.78 2.23 -10.53
C MET A 234 3.83 1.84 -9.48
N TYR A 235 5.03 2.44 -9.54
CA TYR A 235 6.20 2.01 -8.77
C TYR A 235 6.56 3.01 -7.66
N ARG A 236 7.32 2.51 -6.68
CA ARG A 236 7.86 3.30 -5.55
C ARG A 236 8.58 4.56 -6.05
N GLY A 237 8.55 5.63 -5.26
CA GLY A 237 9.15 6.91 -5.63
C GLY A 237 8.37 7.67 -6.71
N ASN A 238 7.05 7.46 -6.80
CA ASN A 238 6.18 8.12 -7.78
C ASN A 238 6.63 7.90 -9.24
N HIS A 239 7.05 6.66 -9.55
CA HIS A 239 7.57 6.31 -10.87
C HIS A 239 6.55 5.54 -11.73
N SER A 240 6.50 5.90 -13.02
CA SER A 240 5.93 5.08 -14.09
C SER A 240 6.96 4.15 -14.72
N LEU A 241 6.53 3.14 -15.47
CA LEU A 241 7.44 2.24 -16.20
C LEU A 241 8.37 3.04 -17.12
N GLU A 242 7.81 3.99 -17.88
CA GLU A 242 8.55 4.89 -18.76
C GLU A 242 9.60 5.72 -17.98
N SER A 243 9.22 6.31 -16.84
CA SER A 243 10.18 7.08 -16.04
C SER A 243 11.29 6.22 -15.44
N VAL A 244 11.00 4.96 -15.08
CA VAL A 244 12.05 4.02 -14.63
C VAL A 244 12.99 3.72 -15.79
N ILE A 245 12.48 3.44 -16.99
CA ILE A 245 13.33 3.19 -18.16
C ILE A 245 14.20 4.42 -18.48
N ALA A 246 13.62 5.62 -18.43
CA ALA A 246 14.33 6.87 -18.66
C ALA A 246 15.43 7.13 -17.62
N LEU A 247 15.18 6.83 -16.35
CA LEU A 247 16.13 7.03 -15.24
C LEU A 247 17.42 6.21 -15.39
N TYR A 248 17.39 5.11 -16.14
CA TYR A 248 18.54 4.23 -16.38
C TYR A 248 18.92 4.18 -17.87
N ALA A 249 18.48 5.14 -18.67
CA ALA A 249 18.71 5.14 -20.12
C ALA A 249 20.20 5.20 -20.48
N ASP A 250 20.98 5.96 -19.71
CA ASP A 250 22.42 6.19 -19.86
C ASP A 250 23.31 5.12 -19.21
N LYS A 251 22.71 4.17 -18.47
CA LYS A 251 23.43 3.09 -17.78
C LYS A 251 23.47 1.83 -18.62
N SER A 252 24.62 1.15 -18.62
CA SER A 252 24.73 -0.18 -19.24
C SER A 252 23.91 -1.21 -18.46
N ARG A 253 23.56 -2.33 -19.11
CA ARG A 253 22.88 -3.45 -18.44
C ARG A 253 23.66 -3.91 -17.21
N GLU A 254 24.99 -4.01 -17.34
CA GLU A 254 25.90 -4.44 -16.28
C GLU A 254 25.88 -3.48 -15.10
N ASP A 255 25.82 -2.17 -15.34
CA ASP A 255 25.71 -1.15 -14.30
C ASP A 255 24.40 -1.29 -13.52
N ILE A 256 23.27 -1.45 -14.23
CA ILE A 256 21.97 -1.66 -13.58
C ILE A 256 22.01 -2.93 -12.73
N ALA A 257 22.54 -4.04 -13.27
CA ALA A 257 22.67 -5.30 -12.54
C ALA A 257 23.62 -5.21 -11.32
N ALA A 258 24.63 -4.36 -11.35
CA ALA A 258 25.50 -4.09 -10.20
C ALA A 258 24.73 -3.39 -9.07
N THR A 259 23.80 -2.48 -9.37
CA THR A 259 22.97 -1.80 -8.34
C THR A 259 22.08 -2.76 -7.55
N ILE A 260 21.69 -3.88 -8.16
CA ILE A 260 20.87 -4.90 -7.49
C ILE A 260 21.73 -5.71 -6.51
N ARG A 261 23.01 -5.95 -6.82
CA ARG A 261 23.92 -6.75 -5.99
C ARG A 261 24.45 -6.00 -4.76
N GLY A 262 24.60 -4.68 -4.83
CA GLY A 262 25.17 -3.86 -3.74
C GLY A 262 24.25 -3.58 -2.54
N ASN A 263 22.92 -3.67 -2.71
CA ASN A 263 21.91 -3.31 -1.69
C ASN A 263 21.30 -4.54 -0.98
N GLY A 264 22.07 -5.61 -0.71
CA GLY A 264 21.52 -6.86 -0.13
C GLY A 264 20.79 -7.71 -1.18
N GLY A 265 21.37 -7.78 -2.38
CA GLY A 265 20.75 -8.30 -3.60
C GLY A 265 20.05 -9.64 -3.48
N TYR A 266 18.90 -9.73 -4.16
CA TYR A 266 18.08 -10.94 -4.29
C TYR A 266 17.49 -11.53 -2.99
N GLU A 267 17.70 -10.92 -1.82
CA GLU A 267 17.10 -11.45 -0.58
C GLU A 267 15.57 -11.34 -0.56
N SER A 268 15.00 -10.24 -1.09
CA SER A 268 13.56 -10.17 -1.40
C SER A 268 13.30 -10.71 -2.82
N GLY A 269 13.04 -12.01 -2.93
CA GLY A 269 12.71 -12.63 -4.22
C GLY A 269 11.44 -12.01 -4.82
N SER A 270 11.42 -11.76 -6.14
CA SER A 270 10.18 -11.29 -6.79
C SER A 270 9.02 -12.30 -6.70
N CYS A 271 9.30 -13.55 -6.32
CA CYS A 271 8.31 -14.63 -6.18
C CYS A 271 7.90 -14.90 -4.73
N THR A 272 8.59 -14.34 -3.74
CA THR A 272 8.17 -14.50 -2.35
C THR A 272 6.84 -13.78 -2.15
N GLU A 273 6.65 -12.56 -2.67
CA GLU A 273 5.52 -11.69 -2.29
C GLU A 273 4.13 -12.12 -2.83
N SER A 274 4.05 -12.97 -3.88
CA SER A 274 2.76 -13.41 -4.45
C SER A 274 1.86 -14.22 -3.50
N CYS A 275 2.40 -14.75 -2.39
CA CYS A 275 1.63 -15.54 -1.41
C CYS A 275 1.16 -14.70 -0.21
N GLU A 276 1.61 -13.44 -0.05
CA GLU A 276 1.28 -12.62 1.14
C GLU A 276 -0.21 -12.35 1.25
N ALA A 277 -0.86 -12.08 0.13
CA ALA A 277 -2.27 -11.72 0.15
C ALA A 277 -3.19 -12.92 0.43
N PHE A 278 -2.75 -14.16 0.17
CA PHE A 278 -3.50 -15.36 0.56
C PHE A 278 -3.38 -15.71 2.04
N ALA A 279 -2.31 -15.22 2.68
CA ALA A 279 -2.12 -15.25 4.13
C ALA A 279 -2.93 -14.13 4.82
N CYS A 280 -3.44 -13.12 4.10
CA CYS A 280 -4.46 -12.19 4.60
C CYS A 280 -5.84 -12.84 4.49
N GLY A 281 -6.55 -13.00 5.61
CA GLY A 281 -7.83 -13.71 5.66
C GLY A 281 -8.89 -12.91 4.92
N PHE A 282 -9.53 -13.53 3.94
CA PHE A 282 -10.84 -13.11 3.45
C PHE A 282 -11.73 -14.32 3.70
N ASP A 283 -12.54 -14.26 4.75
CA ASP A 283 -13.41 -15.35 5.14
C ASP A 283 -14.58 -15.45 4.14
N GLY A 284 -15.00 -16.68 3.83
CA GLY A 284 -15.93 -16.99 2.74
C GLY A 284 -17.35 -16.42 2.86
N GLU A 285 -17.67 -15.72 3.96
CA GLU A 285 -18.93 -14.98 4.13
C GLU A 285 -18.92 -13.62 3.41
N ASP A 286 -17.75 -13.01 3.18
CA ASP A 286 -17.59 -11.70 2.52
C ASP A 286 -17.79 -11.73 0.97
N LEU A 287 -18.20 -12.87 0.40
CA LEU A 287 -18.23 -13.10 -1.06
C LEU A 287 -19.64 -13.21 -1.68
N LEU A 288 -20.71 -13.07 -0.89
CA LEU A 288 -22.06 -12.92 -1.44
C LEU A 288 -22.31 -11.44 -1.77
N VAL A 289 -22.28 -11.14 -3.07
CA VAL A 289 -22.58 -9.81 -3.59
C VAL A 289 -24.09 -9.68 -3.80
N ASP A 290 -24.82 -9.57 -2.69
CA ASP A 290 -25.88 -8.58 -2.62
C ASP A 290 -25.40 -7.51 -1.65
N GLU A 291 -25.21 -6.31 -2.19
CA GLU A 291 -24.55 -5.15 -1.58
C GLU A 291 -23.02 -5.23 -1.48
N ILE A 292 -22.42 -4.06 -1.71
CA ILE A 292 -20.98 -3.83 -1.78
C ILE A 292 -20.45 -3.92 -0.34
N GLU A 293 -19.93 -5.07 0.09
CA GLU A 293 -19.00 -5.10 1.22
C GLU A 293 -17.57 -5.10 0.69
N THR A 294 -17.03 -3.88 0.68
CA THR A 294 -15.59 -3.61 0.68
C THR A 294 -14.89 -4.49 1.72
N ALA A 295 -13.79 -5.17 1.34
CA ALA A 295 -12.77 -5.69 2.28
C ALA A 295 -12.75 -4.82 3.52
N PRO A 296 -12.91 -5.35 4.76
CA PRO A 296 -13.40 -4.58 5.90
C PRO A 296 -12.59 -3.30 5.97
N ALA A 297 -13.19 -2.25 5.44
CA ALA A 297 -12.50 -1.00 5.27
C ALA A 297 -12.09 -0.62 6.68
N ASN A 298 -10.81 -0.28 6.88
CA ASN A 298 -10.29 0.27 8.12
C ASN A 298 -11.45 0.98 8.84
N GLU A 299 -11.96 0.41 9.94
CA GLU A 299 -13.31 0.75 10.44
C GLU A 299 -13.44 2.25 10.71
N TYR A 300 -12.31 2.86 11.09
CA TYR A 300 -12.16 4.30 11.19
C TYR A 300 -12.38 5.01 9.85
N VAL A 301 -11.64 4.62 8.81
CA VAL A 301 -11.77 5.13 7.44
C VAL A 301 -13.16 4.89 6.88
N ALA A 302 -13.74 3.71 7.07
CA ALA A 302 -15.09 3.37 6.61
C ALA A 302 -16.13 4.29 7.25
N SER A 303 -16.06 4.45 8.58
CA SER A 303 -16.93 5.34 9.34
C SER A 303 -16.76 6.80 8.93
N LEU A 304 -15.52 7.23 8.70
CA LEU A 304 -15.19 8.57 8.24
C LEU A 304 -15.77 8.83 6.85
N ASN A 305 -15.53 7.94 5.89
CA ASN A 305 -16.03 8.07 4.52
C ASN A 305 -17.57 8.02 4.46
N ALA A 306 -18.21 7.15 5.25
CA ALA A 306 -19.66 7.12 5.39
C ALA A 306 -20.19 8.44 5.96
N TYR A 307 -19.49 9.02 6.94
CA TYR A 307 -19.85 10.32 7.50
C TYR A 307 -19.70 11.46 6.49
N LYS A 308 -18.58 11.51 5.75
CA LYS A 308 -18.33 12.50 4.68
C LYS A 308 -19.39 12.44 3.57
N ALA A 309 -19.89 11.25 3.27
CA ALA A 309 -20.92 11.03 2.25
C ALA A 309 -22.34 11.42 2.71
N ALA A 310 -22.54 11.69 4.01
CA ALA A 310 -23.86 12.03 4.52
C ALA A 310 -24.40 13.34 3.89
N PRO A 311 -25.72 13.46 3.68
CA PRO A 311 -26.32 14.68 3.12
C PRO A 311 -26.17 15.89 4.05
N ALA A 312 -25.95 15.65 5.34
CA ALA A 312 -25.90 16.64 6.41
C ALA A 312 -25.06 16.12 7.59
N HIS A 313 -24.41 17.05 8.30
CA HIS A 313 -23.38 16.78 9.31
C HIS A 313 -23.65 17.54 10.61
N GLU A 314 -23.32 16.91 11.73
CA GLU A 314 -23.32 17.54 13.04
C GLU A 314 -21.90 18.04 13.37
N LEU A 315 -21.77 19.31 13.74
CA LEU A 315 -20.47 19.94 14.03
C LEU A 315 -19.65 19.13 15.06
N LYS A 316 -20.30 18.65 16.12
CA LYS A 316 -19.68 17.86 17.19
C LYS A 316 -19.07 16.53 16.72
N LYS A 317 -19.42 16.05 15.52
CA LYS A 317 -18.94 14.78 14.94
C LYS A 317 -17.79 14.98 13.92
N VAL A 318 -17.45 16.22 13.56
CA VAL A 318 -16.31 16.50 12.65
C VAL A 318 -14.99 16.03 13.26
N GLY A 319 -14.79 16.28 14.56
CA GLY A 319 -13.71 15.70 15.36
C GLY A 319 -12.33 15.88 14.74
N ASP A 320 -11.69 14.75 14.42
CA ASP A 320 -10.33 14.65 13.87
C ASP A 320 -10.13 15.39 12.53
N GLN A 321 -11.21 15.78 11.86
CA GLN A 321 -11.17 16.33 10.50
C GLN A 321 -11.12 17.87 10.46
N LEU A 322 -11.00 18.52 11.63
CA LEU A 322 -10.81 19.95 11.71
C LEU A 322 -9.48 20.36 11.07
N CYS A 323 -9.55 21.37 10.20
CA CYS A 323 -8.46 21.75 9.32
C CYS A 323 -7.67 22.93 9.88
N THR A 324 -6.34 22.88 9.77
CA THR A 324 -5.49 24.02 10.16
C THR A 324 -5.73 25.19 9.19
N PRO A 325 -5.98 26.43 9.64
CA PRO A 325 -6.09 27.56 8.75
C PRO A 325 -4.80 27.82 7.96
N ASP A 326 -4.89 28.13 6.67
CA ASP A 326 -3.72 28.35 5.81
C ASP A 326 -2.74 29.40 6.34
N PRO A 327 -3.18 30.58 6.83
CA PRO A 327 -2.25 31.57 7.36
C PRO A 327 -1.55 31.06 8.63
N LEU A 328 -2.23 30.25 9.44
CA LEU A 328 -1.59 29.64 10.62
C LEU A 328 -0.51 28.65 10.19
N PHE A 329 -0.81 27.75 9.25
CA PHE A 329 0.16 26.78 8.72
C PHE A 329 1.38 27.49 8.13
N TRP A 330 1.19 28.48 7.25
CA TRP A 330 2.31 29.21 6.64
C TRP A 330 3.10 30.03 7.65
N GLY A 331 2.47 30.54 8.72
CA GLY A 331 3.16 31.18 9.84
C GLY A 331 4.08 30.20 10.57
N ILE A 332 3.60 28.97 10.83
CA ILE A 332 4.39 27.89 11.43
C ILE A 332 5.52 27.46 10.50
N ASN A 333 5.23 27.25 9.22
CA ASN A 333 6.21 26.87 8.21
C ASN A 333 7.33 27.92 8.08
N ALA A 334 7.00 29.21 8.17
CA ALA A 334 7.99 30.28 8.15
C ALA A 334 8.94 30.27 9.36
N MET A 335 8.53 29.68 10.49
CA MET A 335 9.33 29.61 11.71
C MET A 335 10.09 28.28 11.87
N PHE A 336 9.49 27.17 11.45
CA PHE A 336 9.99 25.81 11.73
C PHE A 336 10.17 24.94 10.48
N GLY A 337 9.90 25.51 9.30
CA GLY A 337 10.03 24.85 8.02
C GLY A 337 11.46 24.76 7.46
N PRO A 338 11.63 24.27 6.22
CA PRO A 338 10.55 23.90 5.29
C PRO A 338 9.78 22.66 5.73
N LEU A 339 8.45 22.78 5.82
CA LEU A 339 7.52 21.68 6.04
C LEU A 339 7.14 21.11 4.67
N VAL A 340 7.39 19.82 4.47
CA VAL A 340 7.32 19.14 3.17
C VAL A 340 6.45 17.90 3.17
N LEU A 341 6.04 17.42 4.35
CA LEU A 341 5.17 16.26 4.54
C LEU A 341 4.06 16.58 5.53
N ASP A 342 2.80 16.37 5.19
CA ASP A 342 1.67 16.51 6.12
C ASP A 342 1.24 15.12 6.63
N LEU A 343 1.45 14.87 7.91
CA LEU A 343 1.27 13.53 8.50
C LEU A 343 -0.20 13.13 8.64
N PHE A 344 -1.13 14.08 8.76
CA PHE A 344 -2.53 13.77 9.09
C PHE A 344 -3.47 14.61 8.23
N SER A 345 -3.64 14.17 6.99
CA SER A 345 -4.49 14.84 6.01
C SER A 345 -5.70 14.00 5.61
N ASP A 346 -6.75 14.67 5.13
CA ASP A 346 -7.88 14.07 4.42
C ASP A 346 -7.73 14.22 2.89
N GLY A 347 -6.50 14.53 2.43
CA GLY A 347 -6.15 14.84 1.05
C GLY A 347 -6.54 16.27 0.65
N GLU A 348 -7.83 16.60 0.69
CA GLU A 348 -8.32 17.93 0.29
C GLU A 348 -7.82 19.07 1.19
N ASN A 349 -7.45 18.75 2.44
CA ASN A 349 -6.97 19.71 3.44
C ASN A 349 -5.44 19.71 3.62
N SER A 350 -4.70 18.99 2.76
CA SER A 350 -3.26 18.82 2.91
C SER A 350 -2.53 20.17 2.89
N LYS A 351 -1.56 20.34 3.77
CA LYS A 351 -0.73 21.55 3.84
C LYS A 351 0.60 21.44 3.13
N CYS A 352 0.98 20.22 2.75
CA CYS A 352 2.19 19.92 2.01
C CYS A 352 1.85 19.15 0.72
N GLU A 353 2.78 19.11 -0.23
CA GLU A 353 2.64 18.33 -1.47
C GLU A 353 2.64 16.82 -1.19
N ALA A 354 3.52 16.36 -0.30
CA ALA A 354 3.48 15.00 0.23
C ALA A 354 2.62 14.96 1.50
N TYR A 355 1.81 13.91 1.66
CA TYR A 355 1.00 13.72 2.85
C TYR A 355 0.54 12.28 3.01
N TYR A 356 0.08 11.94 4.21
CA TYR A 356 -0.61 10.69 4.51
C TYR A 356 -2.08 10.94 4.81
N THR A 357 -2.93 10.11 4.22
CA THR A 357 -4.35 10.01 4.54
C THR A 357 -4.63 9.01 5.66
N ALA A 358 -5.87 8.98 6.17
CA ALA A 358 -6.31 7.94 7.09
C ALA A 358 -6.18 6.54 6.47
N GLU A 359 -6.34 6.43 5.15
CA GLU A 359 -6.12 5.23 4.35
C GLU A 359 -4.65 4.81 4.30
N ASP A 360 -3.73 5.77 4.14
CA ASP A 360 -2.28 5.49 4.13
C ASP A 360 -1.76 5.07 5.51
N ASN A 361 -2.50 5.42 6.57
CA ASN A 361 -2.13 5.24 7.97
C ASN A 361 -0.72 5.74 8.29
N ALA A 362 -0.60 7.01 8.66
CA ALA A 362 0.69 7.61 8.98
C ALA A 362 1.50 6.80 10.00
N LEU A 363 0.88 6.23 11.04
CA LEU A 363 1.61 5.48 12.08
C LEU A 363 2.15 4.13 11.60
N ALA A 364 1.77 3.68 10.40
CA ALA A 364 2.35 2.52 9.74
C ALA A 364 3.60 2.85 8.90
N GLN A 365 3.88 4.14 8.70
CA GLN A 365 4.91 4.62 7.79
C GLN A 365 6.22 4.97 8.52
N ASP A 366 7.35 4.78 7.83
CA ASP A 366 8.64 5.32 8.25
C ASP A 366 8.75 6.78 7.81
N TRP A 367 8.43 7.70 8.73
CA TRP A 367 8.46 9.13 8.45
C TRP A 367 9.87 9.64 8.20
N SER A 368 10.87 9.08 8.89
CA SER A 368 12.25 9.53 8.80
C SER A 368 12.82 9.24 7.41
N SER A 369 12.59 8.02 6.90
CA SER A 369 12.99 7.65 5.54
C SER A 369 12.32 8.54 4.49
N CYS A 370 11.04 8.85 4.66
CA CYS A 370 10.32 9.75 3.74
C CYS A 370 10.91 11.18 3.76
N LEU A 371 11.22 11.71 4.95
CA LEU A 371 11.84 13.03 5.07
C LEU A 371 13.27 13.10 4.53
N ALA A 372 14.02 12.00 4.58
CA ALA A 372 15.34 11.91 3.96
C ALA A 372 15.28 12.10 2.44
N GLU A 373 14.18 11.71 1.79
CA GLU A 373 13.95 11.94 0.37
C GLU A 373 13.42 13.35 0.09
N LEU A 374 12.47 13.83 0.90
CA LEU A 374 11.81 15.13 0.70
C LEU A 374 12.64 16.35 1.14
N ASN A 375 13.71 16.13 1.91
CA ASN A 375 14.64 17.14 2.38
C ASN A 375 13.97 18.30 3.13
N GLY A 376 13.25 17.98 4.20
CA GLY A 376 12.56 18.96 5.05
C GLY A 376 12.04 18.34 6.34
N ALA A 377 10.98 18.93 6.90
CA ALA A 377 10.30 18.44 8.09
C ALA A 377 8.84 18.09 7.82
N ALA A 378 8.26 17.25 8.68
CA ALA A 378 6.84 16.95 8.61
C ALA A 378 6.02 17.86 9.53
N PHE A 379 4.81 18.19 9.09
CA PHE A 379 3.79 18.87 9.86
C PHE A 379 2.75 17.87 10.36
N GLY A 380 2.21 18.08 11.56
CA GLY A 380 1.11 17.28 12.07
C GLY A 380 0.05 18.12 12.78
N ASN A 381 -1.21 18.04 12.30
CA ASN A 381 -2.41 18.40 13.04
C ASN A 381 -3.15 17.10 13.39
N PRO A 382 -2.83 16.47 14.54
CA PRO A 382 -3.13 15.06 14.77
C PRO A 382 -4.61 14.77 15.10
N PRO A 383 -5.09 13.55 14.80
CA PRO A 383 -6.40 13.08 15.26
C PRO A 383 -6.40 12.83 16.78
N TYR A 384 -7.37 13.44 17.47
CA TYR A 384 -7.53 13.39 18.92
C TYR A 384 -8.48 12.28 19.40
N SER A 385 -9.15 11.58 18.49
CA SER A 385 -10.00 10.46 18.84
C SER A 385 -9.24 9.42 19.65
N ARG A 386 -10.01 8.65 20.46
CA ARG A 386 -9.44 7.52 21.20
C ARG A 386 -8.70 6.60 20.24
N ALA A 387 -7.65 5.97 20.74
CA ALA A 387 -6.82 5.09 19.93
C ALA A 387 -7.66 4.04 19.20
N LYS A 388 -7.54 4.04 17.87
CA LYS A 388 -8.13 3.05 16.98
C LYS A 388 -7.00 2.28 16.30
N GLN A 389 -7.25 1.00 16.05
CA GLN A 389 -6.33 0.12 15.36
C GLN A 389 -7.01 -0.51 14.15
N HIS A 390 -6.20 -0.84 13.16
CA HIS A 390 -6.56 -1.74 12.08
C HIS A 390 -5.38 -2.68 11.85
N GLU A 391 -5.65 -3.99 11.81
CA GLU A 391 -4.63 -5.02 11.64
C GLU A 391 -3.45 -4.91 12.63
N GLY A 392 -3.74 -4.52 13.88
CA GLY A 392 -2.73 -4.39 14.95
C GLY A 392 -1.88 -3.11 14.89
N GLN A 393 -2.09 -2.25 13.88
CA GLN A 393 -1.44 -0.95 13.77
C GLN A 393 -2.38 0.16 14.25
N TYR A 394 -1.87 1.09 15.06
CA TYR A 394 -2.62 2.28 15.45
C TYR A 394 -2.84 3.19 14.25
N ILE A 395 -3.96 3.92 14.26
CA ILE A 395 -4.32 4.93 13.25
C ILE A 395 -4.49 6.30 13.90
N THR A 396 -5.15 6.33 15.06
CA THR A 396 -5.38 7.55 15.85
C THR A 396 -4.93 7.32 17.30
N GLY A 397 -4.97 8.40 18.09
CA GLY A 397 -4.64 8.37 19.51
C GLY A 397 -3.32 9.07 19.80
N MET A 398 -3.41 10.22 20.45
CA MET A 398 -2.28 11.12 20.69
C MET A 398 -1.07 10.46 21.32
N ARG A 399 -1.24 9.51 22.26
CA ARG A 399 -0.09 8.81 22.86
C ARG A 399 0.75 8.11 21.80
N HIS A 400 0.13 7.27 20.97
CA HIS A 400 0.82 6.52 19.93
C HIS A 400 1.41 7.42 18.85
N ILE A 401 0.75 8.56 18.57
CA ILE A 401 1.27 9.55 17.62
C ILE A 401 2.55 10.19 18.14
N ILE A 402 2.58 10.57 19.42
CA ILE A 402 3.77 11.17 20.04
C ILE A 402 4.88 10.13 20.20
N ASP A 403 4.55 8.90 20.62
CA ASP A 403 5.53 7.80 20.72
C ASP A 403 6.20 7.55 19.35
N HIS A 404 5.40 7.44 18.28
CA HIS A 404 5.92 7.27 16.92
C HIS A 404 6.75 8.47 16.47
N ALA A 405 6.33 9.71 16.79
CA ALA A 405 7.12 10.89 16.48
C ALA A 405 8.50 10.87 17.17
N MET A 406 8.58 10.40 18.41
CA MET A 406 9.84 10.24 19.14
C MET A 406 10.73 9.16 18.52
N GLU A 407 10.17 8.01 18.15
CA GLU A 407 10.90 6.96 17.45
C GLU A 407 11.46 7.45 16.11
N MET A 408 10.62 8.07 15.30
CA MET A 408 11.02 8.60 13.99
C MET A 408 12.00 9.78 14.11
N ARG A 409 12.02 10.49 15.24
CA ARG A 409 13.01 11.53 15.57
C ARG A 409 14.36 10.93 15.91
N GLU A 410 14.41 9.79 16.61
CA GLU A 410 15.67 9.09 16.87
C GLU A 410 16.34 8.62 15.58
N LEU A 411 15.54 8.34 14.54
CA LEU A 411 16.02 8.01 13.20
C LEU A 411 16.44 9.24 12.36
N GLY A 412 16.39 10.45 12.92
CA GLY A 412 16.93 11.66 12.31
C GLY A 412 15.92 12.58 11.61
N GLY A 413 14.63 12.23 11.57
CA GLY A 413 13.62 13.10 11.00
C GLY A 413 13.22 14.26 11.92
N ARG A 414 12.64 15.30 11.32
CA ARG A 414 12.18 16.52 12.00
C ARG A 414 10.67 16.66 11.90
N TYR A 415 10.00 16.88 13.03
CA TYR A 415 8.53 16.93 13.10
C TYR A 415 8.04 18.17 13.85
N VAL A 416 7.01 18.82 13.32
CA VAL A 416 6.40 20.03 13.87
C VAL A 416 4.89 19.78 14.02
N PHE A 417 4.46 19.63 15.27
CA PHE A 417 3.09 19.30 15.63
C PHE A 417 2.34 20.51 16.16
N LEU A 418 1.16 20.78 15.61
CA LEU A 418 0.21 21.76 16.14
C LEU A 418 -0.77 21.03 17.07
N ILE A 419 -0.59 21.18 18.38
CA ILE A 419 -1.35 20.40 19.38
C ILE A 419 -2.03 21.28 20.43
N LYS A 420 -3.19 20.85 20.92
CA LYS A 420 -3.85 21.46 22.08
C LYS A 420 -2.86 21.58 23.25
N SER A 421 -2.77 22.76 23.86
CA SER A 421 -1.98 22.99 25.07
C SER A 421 -2.64 22.29 26.26
N ALA A 422 -2.29 21.02 26.47
CA ALA A 422 -2.97 20.12 27.39
C ALA A 422 -1.96 19.44 28.33
N THR A 423 -1.26 20.23 29.15
CA THR A 423 -0.19 19.78 30.06
C THR A 423 -0.64 18.79 31.15
N ALA A 424 -1.96 18.57 31.29
CA ALA A 424 -2.51 17.57 32.22
C ALA A 424 -2.71 16.19 31.56
N GLU A 425 -2.56 16.11 30.24
CA GLU A 425 -2.77 14.87 29.49
C GLU A 425 -1.49 14.04 29.45
N VAL A 426 -1.65 12.72 29.57
CA VAL A 426 -0.54 11.75 29.57
C VAL A 426 0.22 11.64 28.24
N TRP A 427 -0.31 12.21 27.16
CA TRP A 427 0.34 12.27 25.85
C TRP A 427 1.06 13.60 25.62
N TRP A 428 0.98 14.56 26.56
CA TRP A 428 1.65 15.83 26.44
C TRP A 428 3.18 15.61 26.33
N PRO A 429 3.83 16.07 25.25
CA PRO A 429 5.21 15.69 24.97
C PRO A 429 6.20 16.57 25.74
N GLU A 430 6.35 16.35 27.05
CA GLU A 430 7.33 17.08 27.88
C GLU A 430 8.78 16.94 27.36
N GLU A 431 9.06 15.87 26.62
CA GLU A 431 10.36 15.53 26.05
C GLU A 431 10.60 16.09 24.63
N ALA A 432 9.65 16.86 24.08
CA ALA A 432 9.87 17.55 22.81
C ALA A 432 11.06 18.54 22.92
N ASP A 433 11.85 18.68 21.86
CA ASP A 433 13.02 19.57 21.87
C ASP A 433 12.65 21.05 21.98
N HIS A 434 11.45 21.39 21.53
CA HIS A 434 10.88 22.71 21.68
C HIS A 434 9.37 22.66 21.83
N ILE A 435 8.83 23.42 22.78
CA ILE A 435 7.40 23.70 22.88
C ILE A 435 7.17 25.21 22.82
N ALA A 436 6.54 25.69 21.75
CA ALA A 436 6.10 27.06 21.64
C ALA A 436 4.61 27.19 21.97
N PHE A 437 4.29 27.81 23.10
CA PHE A 437 2.90 28.08 23.49
C PHE A 437 2.35 29.29 22.72
N ILE A 438 1.21 29.13 22.06
CA ILE A 438 0.57 30.22 21.33
C ILE A 438 -0.26 31.06 22.30
N ARG A 439 0.08 32.35 22.44
CA ARG A 439 -0.72 33.34 23.18
C ARG A 439 -1.89 33.77 22.31
N GLY A 440 -3.09 33.39 22.74
CA GLY A 440 -4.32 33.57 21.98
C GLY A 440 -5.12 32.27 21.92
N ARG A 441 -6.21 32.28 21.14
CA ARG A 441 -7.06 31.12 20.90
C ARG A 441 -7.10 30.84 19.40
N ILE A 442 -6.85 29.59 19.03
CA ILE A 442 -6.92 29.15 17.64
C ILE A 442 -8.28 28.52 17.39
N SER A 443 -8.93 28.96 16.32
CA SER A 443 -10.07 28.29 15.71
C SER A 443 -9.60 27.54 14.47
N PHE A 444 -10.14 26.36 14.26
CA PHE A 444 -9.81 25.51 13.11
C PHE A 444 -10.93 25.59 12.08
N ASP A 445 -10.58 25.43 10.82
CA ASP A 445 -11.51 25.47 9.71
C ASP A 445 -12.30 24.15 9.62
N LEU A 446 -13.52 24.26 9.11
CA LEU A 446 -14.30 23.08 8.75
C LEU A 446 -13.80 22.52 7.42
N PRO A 447 -13.82 21.19 7.26
CA PRO A 447 -13.48 20.60 5.98
C PRO A 447 -14.49 21.00 4.90
N THR A 448 -14.03 21.07 3.66
CA THR A 448 -14.78 21.43 2.44
C THR A 448 -16.05 20.60 2.23
N TRP A 449 -16.05 19.33 2.66
CA TRP A 449 -17.20 18.43 2.56
C TRP A 449 -18.26 18.65 3.65
N PHE A 450 -18.00 19.46 4.67
CA PHE A 450 -18.95 19.70 5.76
C PHE A 450 -20.20 20.45 5.26
N LYS A 451 -21.37 19.82 5.50
CA LYS A 451 -22.69 20.36 5.20
C LYS A 451 -23.49 20.44 6.50
N PRO A 452 -23.82 21.62 7.05
CA PRO A 452 -24.47 21.72 8.35
C PRO A 452 -25.87 21.08 8.33
N LYS A 453 -26.18 20.27 9.34
CA LYS A 453 -27.50 19.61 9.48
C LYS A 453 -28.65 20.59 9.70
N ASP A 454 -28.38 21.70 10.35
CA ASP A 454 -29.34 22.78 10.62
C ASP A 454 -28.57 24.09 10.89
N ALA A 455 -29.31 25.20 11.02
CA ALA A 455 -28.74 26.53 11.25
C ALA A 455 -27.98 26.67 12.58
N THR A 456 -28.05 25.68 13.50
CA THR A 456 -27.30 25.70 14.77
C THR A 456 -25.91 25.06 14.65
N GLN A 457 -25.62 24.37 13.54
CA GLN A 457 -24.32 23.72 13.29
C GLN A 457 -23.26 24.70 12.78
N ILE A 458 -23.04 25.79 13.51
CA ILE A 458 -22.08 26.85 13.17
C ILE A 458 -20.80 26.63 13.99
N ALA A 459 -19.64 26.64 13.33
CA ALA A 459 -18.36 26.57 14.03
C ALA A 459 -18.28 27.68 15.09
N SER A 460 -17.98 27.29 16.33
CA SER A 460 -17.75 28.25 17.40
C SER A 460 -16.52 29.08 17.08
N SER A 461 -16.63 30.41 17.15
CA SER A 461 -15.46 31.29 17.10
C SER A 461 -14.62 31.22 18.38
N ALA A 462 -15.10 30.54 19.42
CA ALA A 462 -14.36 30.34 20.67
C ALA A 462 -13.30 29.26 20.47
N GLY A 463 -12.14 29.67 19.95
CA GLY A 463 -10.96 28.81 19.83
C GLY A 463 -10.43 28.31 21.18
N PHE A 464 -9.37 27.51 21.13
CA PHE A 464 -8.71 26.95 22.31
C PHE A 464 -7.20 27.24 22.30
N GLY A 465 -6.56 27.02 23.45
CA GLY A 465 -5.11 27.18 23.60
C GLY A 465 -4.36 26.06 22.91
N VAL A 466 -3.37 26.43 22.09
CA VAL A 466 -2.59 25.52 21.23
C VAL A 466 -1.11 25.79 21.47
N ALA A 467 -0.29 24.75 21.29
CA ALA A 467 1.15 24.82 21.29
C ALA A 467 1.72 24.16 20.02
N ILE A 468 2.92 24.56 19.64
CA ILE A 468 3.70 23.93 18.58
C ILE A 468 4.78 23.10 19.26
N ALA A 469 4.73 21.78 19.10
CA ALA A 469 5.76 20.88 19.59
C ALA A 469 6.71 20.52 18.44
N VAL A 470 8.00 20.70 18.66
CA VAL A 470 9.05 20.37 17.68
C VAL A 470 9.88 19.21 18.21
N PHE A 471 10.03 18.21 17.35
CA PHE A 471 10.85 17.02 17.55
C PHE A 471 11.99 17.10 16.53
N ASP A 472 13.16 17.55 16.99
CA ASP A 472 14.36 17.78 16.20
C ASP A 472 15.62 17.65 17.07
N LYS A 473 16.38 16.57 16.90
CA LYS A 473 17.68 16.38 17.61
C LYS A 473 18.70 17.47 17.31
N GLN A 474 18.52 18.21 16.23
CA GLN A 474 19.38 19.31 15.84
C GLN A 474 18.92 20.66 16.40
N TRP A 475 17.79 20.71 17.13
CA TRP A 475 17.34 21.94 17.78
C TRP A 475 18.39 22.47 18.76
N ARG A 476 18.68 23.77 18.68
CA ARG A 476 19.61 24.48 19.57
C ARG A 476 18.98 25.71 20.24
N GLY A 477 17.68 25.92 20.00
CA GLY A 477 16.93 27.00 20.63
C GLY A 477 16.55 26.68 22.07
N PRO A 478 15.77 27.55 22.74
CA PRO A 478 15.25 27.26 24.07
C PRO A 478 14.30 26.05 24.02
N ALA A 479 14.17 25.33 25.14
CA ALA A 479 13.23 24.21 25.26
C ALA A 479 11.76 24.66 25.19
N SER A 480 11.46 25.91 25.55
CA SER A 480 10.12 26.48 25.39
C SER A 480 10.13 27.96 25.06
N ALA A 481 9.05 28.42 24.43
CA ALA A 481 8.82 29.83 24.11
C ALA A 481 7.32 30.17 24.10
N TYR A 482 7.01 31.45 23.97
CA TYR A 482 5.67 31.95 23.69
C TYR A 482 5.65 32.67 22.35
N ILE A 483 4.59 32.48 21.56
CA ILE A 483 4.39 33.16 20.28
C ILE A 483 2.99 33.78 20.28
N GLU A 484 2.87 35.06 19.92
CA GLU A 484 1.57 35.71 19.76
C GLU A 484 0.82 35.13 18.54
N CYS A 485 -0.45 34.77 18.72
CA CYS A 485 -1.30 34.24 17.66
C CYS A 485 -1.35 35.19 16.45
N ASP A 486 -1.59 36.49 16.69
CA ASP A 486 -1.67 37.50 15.63
C ASP A 486 -0.38 37.60 14.82
N ARG A 487 0.78 37.34 15.46
CA ARG A 487 2.07 37.34 14.78
C ARG A 487 2.19 36.15 13.83
N LEU A 488 1.75 34.96 14.23
CA LEU A 488 1.75 33.77 13.35
C LEU A 488 0.87 34.01 12.12
N TYR A 489 -0.37 34.50 12.33
CA TYR A 489 -1.28 34.81 11.23
C TYR A 489 -0.71 35.90 10.31
N ALA A 490 -0.21 37.01 10.86
CA ALA A 490 0.39 38.07 10.06
C ALA A 490 1.59 37.59 9.23
N GLN A 491 2.43 36.72 9.82
CA GLN A 491 3.57 36.14 9.12
C GLN A 491 3.14 35.18 8.00
N GLY A 492 2.14 34.33 8.24
CA GLY A 492 1.61 33.44 7.22
C GLY A 492 0.90 34.16 6.08
N GLU A 493 0.09 35.18 6.38
CA GLU A 493 -0.52 36.04 5.36
C GLU A 493 0.54 36.72 4.49
N ALA A 494 1.61 37.24 5.11
CA ALA A 494 2.73 37.82 4.38
C ALA A 494 3.45 36.79 3.49
N PHE A 495 3.66 35.57 3.98
CA PHE A 495 4.26 34.47 3.23
C PHE A 495 3.41 34.10 2.01
N MET A 496 2.11 33.87 2.21
CA MET A 496 1.17 33.56 1.13
C MET A 496 1.08 34.69 0.10
N ALA A 497 1.08 35.95 0.54
CA ALA A 497 1.08 37.10 -0.36
C ALA A 497 2.35 37.18 -1.22
N GLN A 498 3.50 36.70 -0.73
CA GLN A 498 4.72 36.57 -1.52
C GLN A 498 4.58 35.44 -2.55
N ILE A 499 4.08 34.26 -2.15
CA ILE A 499 3.83 33.13 -3.06
C ILE A 499 2.92 33.55 -4.22
N ARG A 500 1.77 34.16 -3.91
CA ARG A 500 0.79 34.61 -4.93
C ARG A 500 1.44 35.58 -5.93
N ARG A 501 2.24 36.52 -5.43
CA ARG A 501 2.96 37.50 -6.26
C ARG A 501 3.99 36.85 -7.19
N GLU A 502 4.74 35.86 -6.70
CA GLU A 502 5.70 35.14 -7.54
C GLU A 502 4.99 34.22 -8.56
N ALA A 503 3.89 33.56 -8.18
CA ALA A 503 3.06 32.79 -9.10
C ALA A 503 2.50 33.67 -10.24
N GLU A 504 2.00 34.87 -9.92
CA GLU A 504 1.57 35.85 -10.91
C GLU A 504 2.72 36.29 -11.83
N ARG A 505 3.92 36.53 -11.29
CA ARG A 505 5.11 36.87 -12.07
C ARG A 505 5.51 35.76 -13.03
N MET A 506 5.51 34.51 -12.58
CA MET A 506 5.81 33.34 -13.41
C MET A 506 4.77 33.17 -14.53
N THR A 507 3.49 33.35 -14.21
CA THR A 507 2.40 33.29 -15.20
C THR A 507 2.56 34.37 -16.27
N ARG A 508 2.88 35.61 -15.88
CA ARG A 508 3.14 36.71 -16.84
C ARG A 508 4.36 36.46 -17.71
N ARG A 509 5.42 35.83 -17.16
CA ARG A 509 6.62 35.45 -17.92
C ARG A 509 6.37 34.30 -18.89
N ALA A 510 5.48 33.36 -18.56
CA ALA A 510 5.12 32.26 -19.43
C ALA A 510 4.20 32.69 -20.59
N ALA A 511 3.45 33.79 -20.41
CA ALA A 511 2.55 34.36 -21.40
C ALA A 511 3.21 35.40 -22.33
N ALA A 512 4.42 35.85 -22.00
CA ALA A 512 5.22 36.80 -22.78
C ALA A 512 6.31 36.06 -23.55
#